data_AF-A0A8X8CV33-F1
#
_entry.id   AF-A0A8X8CV33-F1
#
_cell.length_a   1.000
_cell.length_b   1.000
_cell.length_c   1.000
_cell.angle_alpha   90.00
_cell.angle_beta   90.00
_cell.angle_gamma   90.00
#
_symmetry.space_group_name_H-M   'P 1'
#
loop_
_entity.id
_entity.type
_entity.pdbx_description
1 polymer ?
#
loop_
_entity_poly.entity_id
_entity_poly.type
_entity_poly.pdbx_seq_one_letter_code
_entity_poly.pdbx_strand_id
1 'polypeptide(L)'
;MKKGQIVRVDKEKYLNSVNYLSVGHPPYYKGLDYIYEDRGEVLDLRIFETGEYALVSWVGVPTAPAWLPTDMLIKSEKLNYERL
;
A
#
# COMPACT_ATOMS: atom_id res chain seq x y z
N MET A 1 6.96 -11.11 -2.00
CA MET A 1 7.66 -9.78 -1.94
C MET A 1 8.98 -9.92 -1.18
N LYS A 2 9.72 -8.85 -0.82
CA LYS A 2 10.85 -8.92 0.17
C LYS A 2 10.95 -7.65 1.02
N LYS A 3 11.54 -7.73 2.21
CA LYS A 3 11.83 -6.55 3.06
C LYS A 3 12.75 -5.56 2.33
N GLY A 4 12.48 -4.27 2.48
CA GLY A 4 13.15 -3.17 1.78
C GLY A 4 12.73 -2.99 0.31
N GLN A 5 11.80 -3.81 -0.20
CA GLN A 5 11.28 -3.64 -1.55
C GLN A 5 10.40 -2.38 -1.64
N ILE A 6 10.64 -1.57 -2.67
CA ILE A 6 9.74 -0.47 -3.01
C ILE A 6 8.52 -1.02 -3.74
N VAL A 7 7.35 -0.59 -3.30
CA VAL A 7 6.04 -1.01 -3.81
C VAL A 7 5.11 0.19 -3.92
N ARG A 8 4.10 0.04 -4.76
CA ARG A 8 2.88 0.85 -4.75
C ARG A 8 1.66 -0.05 -4.67
N VAL A 9 0.55 0.49 -4.20
CA VAL A 9 -0.73 -0.23 -4.17
C VAL A 9 -1.35 -0.21 -5.57
N ASP A 10 -1.88 -1.35 -6.00
CA ASP A 10 -2.74 -1.43 -7.18
C ASP A 10 -4.08 -0.74 -6.89
N LYS A 11 -4.31 0.41 -7.54
CA LYS A 11 -5.47 1.26 -7.30
C LYS A 11 -6.79 0.54 -7.58
N GLU A 12 -6.86 -0.23 -8.67
CA GLU A 12 -8.09 -0.91 -9.05
C GLU A 12 -8.43 -2.02 -8.06
N LYS A 13 -7.43 -2.81 -7.65
CA LYS A 13 -7.64 -3.87 -6.65
C LYS A 13 -8.01 -3.29 -5.30
N TYR A 14 -7.37 -2.20 -4.89
CA TYR A 14 -7.63 -1.59 -3.59
C TYR A 14 -9.05 -0.99 -3.52
N LEU A 15 -9.49 -0.24 -4.52
CA LEU A 15 -10.82 0.38 -4.54
C LEU A 15 -11.96 -0.66 -4.53
N ASN A 16 -11.72 -1.87 -5.05
CA ASN A 16 -12.65 -2.98 -5.02
C ASN A 16 -12.46 -3.93 -3.82
N SER A 17 -11.52 -3.63 -2.92
CA SER A 17 -11.20 -4.49 -1.78
C SER A 17 -12.10 -4.24 -0.57
N VAL A 18 -12.24 -5.27 0.27
CA VAL A 18 -12.86 -5.12 1.60
C VAL A 18 -12.15 -4.04 2.41
N ASN A 19 -10.82 -3.92 2.29
CA ASN A 19 -10.04 -2.92 3.03
C ASN A 19 -10.49 -1.49 2.73
N TYR A 20 -10.81 -1.15 1.49
CA TYR A 20 -11.30 0.17 1.13
C TYR A 20 -12.75 0.38 1.60
N LEU A 21 -13.60 -0.64 1.38
CA LEU A 21 -15.02 -0.58 1.76
C LEU A 21 -15.23 -0.46 3.28
N SER A 22 -14.39 -1.11 4.08
CA SER A 22 -14.48 -1.10 5.55
C SER A 22 -14.19 0.27 6.16
N VAL A 23 -13.41 1.13 5.49
CA VAL A 23 -13.08 2.46 6.02
C VAL A 23 -14.16 3.50 5.65
N GLY A 24 -15.09 3.17 4.75
CA GLY A 24 -16.25 4.01 4.43
C GLY A 24 -15.88 5.38 3.88
N HIS A 25 -14.84 5.47 3.06
CA HIS A 25 -14.39 6.74 2.48
C HIS A 25 -15.50 7.40 1.63
N PRO A 26 -15.63 8.73 1.71
CA PRO A 26 -16.57 9.45 0.85
C PRO A 26 -16.18 9.27 -0.63
N PRO A 27 -17.16 9.40 -1.56
CA PRO A 27 -16.86 9.41 -2.98
C PRO A 27 -15.73 10.40 -3.32
N TYR A 28 -14.77 9.96 -4.13
CA TYR A 28 -13.60 10.74 -4.55
C TYR A 28 -12.62 11.15 -3.44
N TYR A 29 -12.54 10.40 -2.34
CA TYR A 29 -11.52 10.63 -1.32
C TYR A 29 -10.09 10.58 -1.90
N LYS A 30 -9.38 11.71 -1.85
CA LYS A 30 -8.00 11.87 -2.35
C LYS A 30 -6.92 11.65 -1.30
N GLY A 31 -7.31 11.49 -0.03
CA GLY A 31 -6.36 11.38 1.07
C GLY A 31 -5.49 10.12 1.04
N LEU A 32 -5.75 9.18 0.13
CA LEU A 32 -4.95 7.97 -0.07
C LEU A 32 -4.08 8.01 -1.31
N ASP A 33 -4.07 9.09 -2.11
CA ASP A 33 -3.39 9.04 -3.42
C ASP A 33 -1.90 8.67 -3.31
N TYR A 34 -1.26 9.01 -2.18
CA TYR A 34 0.12 8.64 -1.85
C TYR A 34 0.38 7.13 -1.81
N ILE A 35 -0.63 6.29 -1.59
CA ILE A 35 -0.44 4.82 -1.56
C ILE A 35 -0.24 4.23 -2.96
N TYR A 36 -0.65 4.95 -3.99
CA TYR A 36 -0.53 4.55 -5.39
C TYR A 36 0.80 5.00 -6.04
N GLU A 37 1.59 5.78 -5.31
CA GLU A 37 2.92 6.22 -5.73
C GLU A 37 4.00 5.17 -5.37
N ASP A 38 5.13 5.20 -6.07
CA ASP A 38 6.26 4.30 -5.81
C ASP A 38 7.07 4.78 -4.58
N ARG A 39 6.42 4.76 -3.41
CA ARG A 39 6.99 5.22 -2.13
C ARG A 39 6.70 4.31 -0.96
N GLY A 40 5.96 3.23 -1.16
CA GLY A 40 5.76 2.20 -0.16
C GLY A 40 7.04 1.38 0.01
N GLU A 41 7.50 1.19 1.23
CA GLU A 41 8.60 0.29 1.57
C GLU A 41 8.05 -0.88 2.39
N VAL A 42 8.39 -2.10 1.97
CA VAL A 42 8.04 -3.32 2.72
C VAL A 42 8.93 -3.43 3.96
N LEU A 43 8.34 -3.29 5.14
CA LEU A 43 9.02 -3.43 6.44
C LEU A 43 9.08 -4.86 6.95
N ASP A 44 8.05 -5.65 6.64
CA ASP A 44 7.92 -7.05 7.08
C ASP A 44 6.98 -7.84 6.16
N LEU A 45 7.06 -9.18 6.23
CA LEU A 45 6.19 -10.11 5.52
C LEU A 45 5.65 -11.16 6.49
N ARG A 46 4.35 -11.46 6.37
CA ARG A 46 3.71 -12.48 7.20
C ARG A 46 2.65 -13.23 6.40
N ILE A 47 2.55 -14.53 6.65
CA ILE A 47 1.44 -15.35 6.16
C ILE A 47 0.36 -15.36 7.24
N PHE A 48 -0.83 -14.90 6.87
CA PHE A 48 -2.06 -15.02 7.65
C PHE A 48 -2.94 -16.11 7.04
N GLU A 49 -4.04 -16.46 7.70
CA GLU A 49 -5.02 -17.43 7.17
C GLU A 49 -5.57 -17.01 5.79
N THR A 50 -5.63 -15.70 5.52
CA THR A 50 -6.12 -15.11 4.27
C THR A 50 -5.05 -14.93 3.18
N GLY A 51 -3.81 -15.35 3.42
CA GLY A 51 -2.72 -15.29 2.44
C GLY A 51 -1.44 -14.58 2.92
N GLU A 52 -0.55 -14.25 1.98
CA GLU A 52 0.67 -13.48 2.26
C GLU A 52 0.36 -11.97 2.31
N TYR A 53 0.85 -11.31 3.36
CA TYR A 53 0.71 -9.87 3.56
C TYR A 53 2.08 -9.25 3.78
N ALA A 54 2.21 -7.98 3.37
CA ALA A 54 3.34 -7.13 3.64
C ALA A 54 2.94 -5.99 4.58
N LEU A 55 3.79 -5.68 5.55
CA LEU A 55 3.71 -4.44 6.30
C LEU A 55 4.39 -3.34 5.49
N VAL A 56 3.64 -2.31 5.09
CA VAL A 56 4.13 -1.25 4.20
C VAL A 56 4.10 0.09 4.91
N SER A 57 5.20 0.85 4.83
CA SER A 57 5.27 2.26 5.23
C SER A 57 5.50 3.17 4.02
N TRP A 58 5.01 4.40 4.06
CA TRP A 58 5.13 5.34 2.94
C TRP A 58 6.16 6.43 3.23
N VAL A 59 7.24 6.44 2.46
CA VAL A 59 8.33 7.41 2.61
C VAL A 59 7.80 8.82 2.48
N GLY A 60 8.06 9.71 3.45
CA GLY A 60 7.64 11.11 3.40
C GLY A 60 6.15 11.36 3.70
N VAL A 61 5.40 10.34 4.15
CA VAL A 61 4.02 10.52 4.65
C VAL A 61 4.01 10.09 6.13
N PRO A 62 3.60 10.95 7.08
CA PRO A 62 3.63 10.64 8.50
C PRO A 62 2.41 9.80 8.93
N THR A 63 2.17 8.69 8.24
CA THR A 63 1.09 7.74 8.54
C THR A 63 1.67 6.43 9.07
N ALA A 64 0.90 5.75 9.92
CA ALA A 64 1.30 4.44 10.43
C ALA A 64 1.41 3.42 9.28
N PRO A 65 2.35 2.46 9.36
CA PRO A 65 2.42 1.36 8.39
C PRO A 65 1.13 0.53 8.38
N ALA A 66 0.78 -0.07 7.24
CA ALA A 66 -0.40 -0.93 7.11
C ALA A 66 -0.04 -2.31 6.57
N TRP A 67 -0.79 -3.32 7.03
CA TRP A 67 -0.74 -4.66 6.45
C TRP A 67 -1.60 -4.73 5.20
N LEU A 68 -0.99 -5.05 4.07
CA LEU A 68 -1.66 -5.18 2.78
C LEU A 68 -1.38 -6.56 2.16
N PRO A 69 -2.40 -7.21 1.56
CA PRO A 69 -2.20 -8.42 0.77
C PRO A 69 -1.14 -8.21 -0.32
N THR A 70 -0.23 -9.16 -0.51
CA THR A 70 0.87 -8.96 -1.47
C THR A 70 0.42 -8.98 -2.93
N ASP A 71 -0.75 -9.52 -3.22
CA ASP A 71 -1.41 -9.48 -4.54
C ASP A 71 -1.97 -8.09 -4.89
N MET A 72 -2.16 -7.21 -3.89
CA MET A 72 -2.53 -5.80 -4.08
C MET A 72 -1.32 -4.88 -4.28
N LEU A 73 -0.09 -5.42 -4.25
CA LEU A 73 1.13 -4.63 -4.32
C LEU A 73 1.85 -4.84 -5.65
N ILE A 74 2.20 -3.73 -6.29
CA ILE A 74 3.02 -3.70 -7.50
C ILE A 74 4.45 -3.35 -7.08
N LYS A 75 5.42 -4.17 -7.50
CA LYS A 75 6.84 -3.87 -7.28
C LYS A 75 7.23 -2.66 -8.11
N SER A 76 7.96 -1.73 -7.49
CA SER A 76 8.67 -0.69 -8.22
C SER A 76 10.17 -0.89 -8.11
N GLU A 77 10.89 -0.53 -9.17
CA GLU A 77 12.35 -0.61 -9.22
C GLU A 77 13.02 0.54 -8.48
N LYS A 78 12.31 1.66 -8.30
CA LYS A 78 12.85 2.88 -7.71
C LYS A 78 11.79 3.66 -6.95
N LEU A 79 12.27 4.49 -6.04
CA LEU A 79 11.48 5.49 -5.34
C LEU A 79 11.03 6.59 -6.33
N ASN A 80 9.73 6.79 -6.51
CA ASN A 80 9.18 7.81 -7.40
C ASN A 80 7.82 8.32 -6.87
N TYR A 81 7.80 9.55 -6.36
CA TYR A 81 6.62 10.18 -5.76
C TYR A 81 6.70 11.71 -5.79
N GLU A 82 5.55 12.37 -5.67
CA GLU A 82 5.51 13.83 -5.51
C GLU A 82 5.78 14.22 -4.04
N ARG A 83 6.73 15.12 -3.84
CA ARG A 83 7.00 15.69 -2.51
C ARG A 83 5.86 16.64 -2.14
N LEU A 84 5.21 16.34 -1.02
CA LEU A 84 4.18 17.19 -0.38
C LEU A 84 4.79 18.40 0.31
#